data_AF-A8BTU2-F1
#
_entry.id   AF-A8BTU2-F1
#
_cell.length_a   1.000
_cell.length_b   1.000
_cell.length_c   1.000
_cell.angle_alpha   90.00
_cell.angle_beta   90.00
_cell.angle_gamma   90.00
#
_symmetry.space_group_name_H-M   'P 1'
#
loop_
_entity.id
_entity.type
_entity.pdbx_description
1 polymer ?
#
loop_
_entity_poly.entity_id
_entity_poly.type
_entity_poly.pdbx_seq_one_letter_code
_entity_poly.pdbx_strand_id
1 'polypeptide(L)'
;MASDNRVPHSVKIQWTELGVTTGIFFALGAIAVLLSFSAKKGHKSTVIVTACGTTLCFWLMWFCTYAIQINPLIKPQITVDPSRK
;
A
#
# COMPACT_ATOMS: atom_id res chain seq x y z
N MET A 1 -36.26 9.60 17.61
CA MET A 1 -36.02 8.28 17.00
C MET A 1 -34.73 8.40 16.20
N ALA A 2 -33.60 7.96 16.76
CA ALA A 2 -32.31 8.04 16.07
C ALA A 2 -32.30 6.99 14.95
N SER A 3 -32.37 7.44 13.70
CA SER A 3 -32.23 6.59 12.51
C SER A 3 -30.84 5.96 12.55
N ASP A 4 -30.76 4.65 12.81
CA ASP A 4 -29.52 3.87 12.77
C ASP A 4 -29.08 3.74 11.30
N ASN A 5 -28.43 4.79 10.79
CA ASN A 5 -27.88 4.86 9.43
C ASN A 5 -26.50 4.19 9.37
N ARG A 6 -26.35 2.99 9.94
CA ARG A 6 -25.07 2.26 9.88
C ARG A 6 -24.84 1.77 8.45
N VAL A 7 -23.98 2.47 7.72
CA VAL A 7 -23.43 2.02 6.45
C VAL A 7 -22.71 0.67 6.68
N PRO A 8 -22.91 -0.35 5.83
CA PRO A 8 -22.21 -1.62 5.96
C PRO A 8 -20.71 -1.39 5.69
N HIS A 9 -19.88 -1.53 6.73
CA HIS A 9 -18.46 -1.15 6.70
C HIS A 9 -17.48 -2.31 6.81
N SER A 10 -17.89 -3.52 6.45
CA SER A 10 -16.92 -4.60 6.28
C SER A 10 -16.13 -4.31 4.99
N VAL A 11 -14.94 -3.74 5.14
CA VAL A 11 -13.92 -3.77 4.08
C VAL A 11 -13.56 -5.24 3.94
N LYS A 12 -14.29 -5.95 3.07
CA LYS A 12 -13.98 -7.35 2.78
C LYS A 12 -12.56 -7.36 2.26
N ILE A 13 -11.71 -8.20 2.86
CA ILE A 13 -10.33 -8.37 2.42
C ILE A 13 -10.39 -8.79 0.96
N GLN A 14 -10.12 -7.84 0.07
CA GLN A 14 -9.99 -8.11 -1.34
C GLN A 14 -8.55 -8.59 -1.53
N TRP A 15 -8.33 -9.87 -1.20
CA TRP A 15 -7.05 -10.56 -1.38
C TRP A 15 -6.47 -10.38 -2.79
N THR A 16 -7.35 -10.16 -3.77
CA THR A 16 -7.01 -9.75 -5.13
C THR A 16 -6.20 -8.46 -5.18
N GLU A 17 -6.60 -7.40 -4.46
CA GLU A 17 -5.84 -6.13 -4.44
C GLU A 17 -4.47 -6.32 -3.81
N LEU A 18 -4.40 -7.09 -2.72
CA LEU A 18 -3.13 -7.41 -2.07
C LEU A 18 -2.18 -8.12 -3.03
N GLY A 19 -2.69 -9.15 -3.73
CA GLY A 19 -1.92 -9.94 -4.69
C GLY A 19 -1.45 -9.09 -5.88
N VAL A 20 -2.36 -8.30 -6.47
CA VAL A 20 -2.05 -7.41 -7.60
C VAL A 20 -0.99 -6.38 -7.22
N THR A 21 -1.18 -5.68 -6.10
CA THR A 21 -0.24 -4.62 -5.70
C THR A 21 1.14 -5.20 -5.34
N THR A 22 1.17 -6.34 -4.65
CA THR A 22 2.43 -7.06 -4.36
C THR A 22 3.14 -7.48 -5.64
N GLY A 23 2.40 -8.01 -6.61
CA GLY A 23 2.93 -8.37 -7.93
C GLY A 23 3.54 -7.18 -8.66
N ILE A 24 2.90 -6.02 -8.63
CA ILE A 24 3.41 -4.78 -9.24
C ILE A 24 4.73 -4.35 -8.59
N PHE A 25 4.79 -4.31 -7.26
CA PHE A 25 6.02 -3.95 -6.55
C PHE A 25 7.16 -4.94 -6.83
N PHE A 26 6.87 -6.24 -6.88
CA PHE A 26 7.85 -7.26 -7.24
C PHE A 26 8.35 -7.10 -8.68
N ALA A 27 7.46 -6.85 -9.64
CA ALA A 27 7.83 -6.64 -11.02
C ALA A 27 8.73 -5.41 -11.18
N LEU A 28 8.37 -4.29 -10.54
CA LEU A 28 9.18 -3.07 -10.55
C LEU A 28 10.53 -3.28 -9.86
N GLY A 29 10.57 -3.98 -8.72
CA GLY A 29 11.81 -4.34 -8.05
C GLY A 29 12.72 -5.21 -8.90
N ALA A 30 12.16 -6.23 -9.57
CA ALA A 30 12.90 -7.10 -10.48
C ALA A 30 13.48 -6.31 -11.67
N ILE A 31 12.69 -5.42 -12.28
CA ILE A 31 13.15 -4.55 -13.37
C ILE A 31 14.28 -3.64 -12.88
N ALA A 32 14.14 -3.02 -11.71
CA ALA A 32 15.18 -2.15 -11.13
C ALA A 32 16.49 -2.90 -10.88
N VAL A 33 16.42 -4.15 -10.39
CA VAL A 33 17.59 -5.01 -10.19
C VAL A 33 18.22 -5.41 -11.52
N LEU A 34 17.43 -5.82 -12.51
CA LEU A 34 17.91 -6.18 -13.85
C LEU A 34 18.60 -5.00 -14.55
N LEU A 35 18.04 -3.79 -14.45
CA LEU A 35 18.68 -2.58 -14.97
C LEU A 35 19.98 -2.25 -14.23
N SER A 36 20.04 -2.55 -12.92
CA SER A 36 21.24 -2.35 -12.10
C SER A 36 22.39 -3.30 -12.48
N PHE A 37 22.11 -4.44 -13.11
CA PHE A 37 23.15 -5.33 -13.65
C PHE A 37 23.90 -4.71 -14.85
N SER A 38 23.28 -3.76 -15.56
CA SER A 38 23.92 -3.00 -16.64
C SER A 38 24.80 -1.85 -16.12
N ALA A 39 24.86 -1.62 -14.80
CA ALA A 39 25.66 -0.56 -14.20
C ALA A 39 27.17 -0.88 -14.19
N LYS A 40 28.00 0.17 -14.26
CA LYS A 40 29.47 0.06 -14.26
C LYS A 40 29.99 -0.71 -13.04
N LYS A 41 31.00 -1.57 -13.29
CA LYS A 41 31.55 -2.62 -12.43
C LYS A 41 31.94 -2.19 -10.99
N GLY A 42 32.15 -0.90 -10.74
CA GLY A 42 32.62 -0.35 -9.46
C GLY A 42 31.58 -0.17 -8.35
N HIS A 43 30.29 0.02 -8.68
CA HIS A 43 29.26 0.35 -7.68
C HIS A 43 28.01 -0.54 -7.71
N LYS A 44 28.06 -1.64 -8.46
CA LYS A 44 26.96 -2.60 -8.67
C LYS A 44 26.30 -3.09 -7.37
N SER A 45 27.08 -3.40 -6.33
CA SER A 45 26.54 -3.93 -5.06
C SER A 45 25.71 -2.89 -4.32
N THR A 46 26.22 -1.66 -4.18
CA THR A 46 25.49 -0.57 -3.53
C THR A 46 24.20 -0.23 -4.27
N VAL A 47 24.23 -0.19 -5.60
CA VAL A 47 23.04 0.13 -6.42
C VAL A 47 21.96 -0.93 -6.27
N ILE A 48 22.33 -2.22 -6.32
CA ILE A 48 21.38 -3.32 -6.17
C ILE A 48 20.77 -3.32 -4.76
N VAL A 49 21.58 -3.15 -3.71
CA VAL A 49 21.09 -3.14 -2.32
C VAL A 49 20.14 -1.96 -2.10
N THR A 50 20.46 -0.78 -2.61
CA THR A 50 19.58 0.40 -2.51
C THR A 50 18.28 0.19 -3.28
N ALA A 51 18.33 -0.39 -4.49
CA ALA A 51 17.14 -0.69 -5.29
C ALA A 51 16.22 -1.68 -4.56
N CYS A 52 16.77 -2.82 -4.10
CA CYS A 52 16.04 -3.81 -3.32
C CYS A 52 15.45 -3.20 -2.05
N GLY A 53 16.27 -2.50 -1.24
CA GLY A 53 15.84 -1.91 0.02
C GLY A 53 14.74 -0.86 -0.16
N THR A 54 14.83 -0.04 -1.20
CA THR A 54 13.83 0.98 -1.52
C THR A 54 12.49 0.35 -1.92
N THR A 55 12.50 -0.64 -2.82
CA THR A 55 11.27 -1.35 -3.21
C THR A 55 10.62 -2.04 -2.02
N LEU A 56 11.41 -2.70 -1.18
CA LEU A 56 10.91 -3.41 0.00
C LEU A 56 10.32 -2.44 1.03
N CYS A 57 10.96 -1.29 1.24
CA CYS A 57 10.48 -0.24 2.14
C CYS A 57 9.13 0.33 1.67
N PHE A 58 9.01 0.67 0.39
CA PHE A 58 7.75 1.20 -0.14
C PHE A 58 6.62 0.17 -0.11
N TRP A 59 6.92 -1.10 -0.39
CA TRP A 59 5.94 -2.18 -0.27
C TRP A 59 5.48 -2.37 1.18
N LEU A 60 6.40 -2.35 2.16
CA LEU A 60 6.06 -2.46 3.58
C LEU A 60 5.21 -1.28 4.06
N MET A 61 5.56 -0.05 3.69
CA MET A 61 4.77 1.14 4.02
C MET A 61 3.34 1.05 3.48
N TRP A 62 3.19 0.64 2.22
CA TRP A 62 1.87 0.43 1.63
C TRP A 62 1.10 -0.69 2.35
N PHE A 63 1.75 -1.83 2.61
CA PHE A 63 1.12 -2.97 3.27
C PHE A 63 0.66 -2.62 4.70
N CYS A 64 1.48 -1.91 5.48
CA CYS A 64 1.12 -1.50 6.84
C CYS A 64 -0.10 -0.56 6.86
N THR A 65 -0.14 0.42 5.95
CA THR A 65 -1.26 1.35 5.84
C THR A 65 -2.52 0.71 5.27
N TYR A 66 -2.38 -0.35 4.45
CA TYR A 66 -3.51 -1.20 4.05
C TYR A 66 -4.01 -2.05 5.22
N ALA A 67 -3.10 -2.71 5.96
CA ALA A 67 -3.43 -3.63 7.05
C ALA A 67 -4.16 -2.94 8.21
N ILE A 68 -3.79 -1.71 8.57
CA ILE A 68 -4.45 -0.95 9.64
C ILE A 68 -5.94 -0.67 9.34
N GLN A 69 -6.32 -0.70 8.06
CA GLN A 69 -7.70 -0.45 7.62
C GLN A 69 -8.55 -1.72 7.51
N ILE A 70 -7.96 -2.92 7.65
CA ILE A 70 -8.68 -4.20 7.49
C ILE A 70 -9.70 -4.41 8.63
N ASN A 71 -9.33 -4.04 9.86
CA ASN A 71 -10.21 -4.16 11.02
C ASN A 71 -10.15 -2.87 11.87
N PRO A 72 -10.80 -1.79 11.42
CA PRO A 72 -10.71 -0.50 12.10
C PRO A 72 -11.49 -0.51 13.42
N LEU A 73 -10.81 -0.16 14.51
CA LEU A 73 -11.43 -0.02 15.84
C LEU A 73 -12.10 1.34 16.04
N ILE A 74 -11.61 2.37 15.35
CA ILE A 74 -12.08 3.75 15.46
C ILE A 74 -12.84 4.12 14.19
N LYS A 75 -14.01 4.75 14.36
CA LYS A 75 -14.85 5.22 13.26
C LYS A 75 -14.75 6.74 13.11
N PRO A 76 -14.66 7.27 11.88
CA PRO A 76 -14.72 8.71 11.66
C PRO A 76 -16.11 9.24 12.06
N GLN A 77 -16.14 10.29 12.88
CA GLN A 77 -17.37 11.00 13.25
C GLN A 77 -17.56 12.16 12.28
N ILE A 78 -18.23 11.91 11.15
CA ILE A 78 -18.52 12.95 10.17
C ILE A 78 -19.93 13.47 10.44
N THR A 79 -20.03 14.70 10.95
CA THR A 79 -21.30 15.45 11.02
C THR A 79 -21.39 16.29 9.75
N VAL A 80 -22.11 15.80 8.74
CA VAL A 80 -22.42 16.61 7.57
C VAL A 80 -23.53 17.57 7.97
N ASP A 81 -23.26 18.87 8.03
CA ASP A 81 -24.30 19.89 8.20
C ASP A 81 -25.05 20.05 6.88
N PRO A 82 -26.31 19.58 6.77
CA PRO A 82 -27.07 19.64 5.54
C PRO A 82 -27.48 21.08 5.16
N SER A 83 -27.23 22.08 6.01
CA SER A 83 -27.64 23.47 5.80
C SER A 83 -26.65 24.32 4.98
N ARG A 84 -25.47 23.81 4.62
CA ARG A 84 -24.61 24.41 3.58
C ARG A 84 -24.90 23.78 2.22
N LYS A 85 -25.98 24.24 1.59
CA LYS A 85 -26.17 24.12 0.13
C LYS A 85 -26.30 25.51 -0.46
#